data_AF-A0A642V3P8-F1
#
_entry.id   AF-A0A642V3P8-F1
#
_cell.length_a   1.000
_cell.length_b   1.000
_cell.length_c   1.000
_cell.angle_alpha   90.00
_cell.angle_beta   90.00
_cell.angle_gamma   90.00
#
_symmetry.space_group_name_H-M   'P 1'
#
loop_
_entity.id
_entity.type
_entity.pdbx_description
1 polymer ?
#
loop_
_entity_poly.entity_id
_entity_poly.type
_entity_poly.pdbx_seq_one_letter_code
_entity_poly.pdbx_strand_id
1 'polypeptide(L)'
;MHLVSASLVDCAIVIPPEYLTSFQNACFTKHVVGNNDFLIQAKPLWLQVYVWIEIFFQIPFFFAAIYWLVKGERRKAYPWILVYIIECVTTTIGSIAGIYDIDGHSQEEKNKLALIYMSALVPTLFGFKVFVDIKKWLQLDPVKKQQ
;
A
#
# COMPACT_ATOMS: atom_id res chain seq x y z
N MET A 1 3.62 6.67 7.86
CA MET A 1 2.30 6.15 8.25
C MET A 1 2.35 4.63 8.19
N HIS A 2 1.77 3.92 9.16
CA HIS A 2 1.75 2.46 9.15
C HIS A 2 0.45 1.97 8.51
N LEU A 3 0.57 1.13 7.49
CA LEU A 3 -0.45 0.39 6.71
C LEU A 3 -1.92 0.48 7.17
N VAL A 4 -2.24 0.20 8.44
CA VAL A 4 -3.62 0.26 8.97
C VAL A 4 -4.20 1.68 8.94
N SER A 5 -3.40 2.72 9.17
CA SER A 5 -3.85 4.11 9.09
C SER A 5 -4.05 4.58 7.65
N ALA A 6 -3.25 4.05 6.71
CA ALA A 6 -3.39 4.33 5.29
C ALA A 6 -4.73 3.74 4.83
N SER A 7 -4.95 2.43 4.96
CA SER A 7 -6.19 1.78 4.52
C SER A 7 -7.47 2.39 5.11
N LEU A 8 -7.47 2.82 6.38
CA LEU A 8 -8.63 3.47 7.01
C LEU A 8 -8.89 4.89 6.49
N VAL A 9 -7.85 5.64 6.14
CA VAL A 9 -7.93 6.97 5.54
C VAL A 9 -8.26 6.86 4.05
N ASP A 10 -7.69 5.87 3.36
CA ASP A 10 -7.90 5.59 1.94
C ASP A 10 -9.34 5.15 1.68
N CYS A 11 -9.93 4.34 2.58
CA CYS A 11 -11.37 4.03 2.52
C CYS A 11 -12.26 5.27 2.50
N ALA A 12 -11.87 6.39 3.12
CA ALA A 12 -12.62 7.66 3.08
C ALA A 12 -12.51 8.41 1.75
N ILE A 13 -11.66 7.96 0.83
CA ILE A 13 -11.58 8.46 -0.55
C ILE A 13 -12.80 7.97 -1.34
N VAL A 14 -13.16 6.68 -1.19
CA VAL A 14 -14.22 6.01 -1.97
C VAL A 14 -15.56 5.84 -1.24
N ILE A 15 -15.56 5.79 0.09
CA ILE A 15 -16.78 5.64 0.88
C ILE A 15 -17.44 7.03 1.07
N PRO A 16 -18.75 7.16 0.80
CA PRO A 16 -19.48 8.40 1.02
C PRO A 16 -19.44 8.83 2.50
N PRO A 17 -19.38 10.15 2.80
CA PRO A 17 -19.25 10.65 4.17
C PRO A 17 -20.31 10.15 5.14
N GLU A 18 -21.51 9.79 4.64
CA GLU A 18 -22.64 9.28 5.42
C GLU A 18 -22.36 7.91 6.05
N TYR A 19 -21.47 7.13 5.45
CA TYR A 19 -21.07 5.81 5.92
C TYR A 19 -19.74 5.82 6.69
N LEU A 20 -19.08 6.98 6.78
CA LEU A 20 -17.84 7.12 7.54
C LEU A 20 -18.14 7.28 9.03
N THR A 21 -17.45 6.48 9.84
CA THR A 21 -17.53 6.62 11.30
C THR A 21 -16.90 7.95 11.74
N SER A 22 -17.36 8.51 12.86
CA SER A 22 -16.82 9.76 13.41
C SER A 22 -15.30 9.72 13.64
N PHE A 23 -14.77 8.53 13.95
CA PHE A 23 -13.33 8.30 14.10
C PHE A 23 -12.58 8.38 12.76
N GLN A 24 -13.10 7.73 11.70
CA GLN A 24 -12.51 7.79 10.36
C GLN A 24 -12.52 9.22 9.82
N ASN A 25 -13.63 9.94 9.98
CA ASN A 25 -13.71 11.36 9.59
C ASN A 25 -12.67 12.20 10.34
N ALA A 26 -12.51 12.02 11.65
CA ALA A 26 -11.50 12.75 12.42
C ALA A 26 -10.06 12.44 11.95
N CYS A 27 -9.75 11.19 11.61
CA CYS A 27 -8.45 10.80 11.06
C CYS A 27 -8.23 11.36 9.65
N PHE A 28 -9.24 11.28 8.78
CA PHE A 28 -9.20 11.81 7.42
C PHE A 28 -9.00 13.33 7.43
N THR A 29 -9.80 14.07 8.21
CA THR A 29 -9.65 15.53 8.33
C THR A 29 -8.28 15.90 8.88
N LYS A 30 -7.76 15.20 9.90
CA LYS A 30 -6.41 15.46 10.41
C LYS A 30 -5.33 15.19 9.37
N HIS A 31 -5.50 14.16 8.54
CA HIS A 31 -4.53 13.81 7.51
C HIS A 31 -4.55 14.82 6.36
N VAL A 32 -5.73 15.13 5.83
CA VAL A 32 -5.92 16.08 4.72
C VAL A 32 -5.51 17.50 5.13
N VAL A 33 -5.98 17.97 6.29
CA VAL A 33 -5.68 19.33 6.77
C VAL A 33 -4.26 19.44 7.30
N GLY A 34 -3.75 18.40 7.98
CA GLY A 34 -2.42 18.41 8.58
C GLY A 34 -1.28 18.33 7.57
N ASN A 35 -1.48 17.59 6.47
CA ASN A 35 -0.46 17.41 5.43
C ASN A 35 -0.69 18.27 4.18
N ASN A 36 -1.80 19.02 4.13
CA ASN A 36 -2.26 19.71 2.92
C ASN A 36 -2.26 18.77 1.70
N ASP A 37 -2.85 17.58 1.87
CA ASP A 37 -2.83 16.54 0.84
C ASP A 37 -3.83 16.90 -0.27
N PHE A 38 -3.34 17.62 -1.29
CA PHE A 38 -4.13 18.05 -2.43
C PHE A 38 -4.53 16.89 -3.36
N LEU A 39 -3.78 15.78 -3.35
CA LEU A 39 -4.11 14.58 -4.13
C LEU A 39 -5.40 13.94 -3.59
N ILE A 40 -5.48 13.78 -2.27
CA ILE A 40 -6.67 13.24 -1.59
C ILE A 40 -7.84 14.23 -1.63
N GLN A 41 -7.59 15.54 -1.68
CA GLN A 41 -8.65 16.54 -1.86
C GLN A 41 -9.27 16.50 -3.26
N ALA A 42 -8.43 16.36 -4.30
CA ALA A 42 -8.89 16.28 -5.68
C ALA A 42 -9.66 14.98 -5.98
N LYS A 43 -9.41 13.91 -5.23
CA LYS A 43 -10.03 12.57 -5.38
C LYS A 43 -10.14 12.12 -6.85
N PRO A 44 -9.06 12.15 -7.65
CA PRO A 44 -9.16 11.81 -9.06
C PRO A 44 -9.63 10.37 -9.25
N LEU A 45 -10.34 10.10 -10.35
CA LEU A 45 -10.97 8.80 -10.59
C LEU A 45 -9.99 7.63 -10.54
N TRP A 46 -8.78 7.81 -11.07
CA TRP A 46 -7.74 6.77 -11.06
C TRP A 46 -7.33 6.39 -9.62
N LEU A 47 -7.29 7.36 -8.70
CA LEU A 47 -6.96 7.11 -7.29
C LEU A 47 -8.08 6.33 -6.61
N GLN A 48 -9.34 6.68 -6.89
CA GLN A 48 -10.50 5.92 -6.39
C GLN A 48 -10.47 4.46 -6.86
N VAL A 49 -10.06 4.21 -8.11
CA VAL A 49 -9.90 2.85 -8.64
C VAL A 49 -8.81 2.08 -7.89
N TYR A 50 -7.64 2.69 -7.62
CA TYR A 50 -6.61 2.03 -6.82
C TYR A 50 -7.08 1.71 -5.41
N VAL A 51 -7.76 2.63 -4.74
CA VAL A 51 -8.32 2.37 -3.40
C VAL A 51 -9.30 1.19 -3.42
N TRP A 52 -10.13 1.06 -4.46
CA TRP A 52 -10.98 -0.12 -4.61
C TRP A 52 -10.17 -1.41 -4.77
N ILE A 53 -9.11 -1.38 -5.57
CA ILE A 53 -8.19 -2.51 -5.72
C ILE A 53 -7.54 -2.84 -4.36
N GLU A 54 -7.13 -1.86 -3.59
CA GLU A 54 -6.54 -2.04 -2.26
C GLU A 54 -7.52 -2.75 -1.32
N ILE A 55 -8.77 -2.28 -1.28
CA ILE A 55 -9.83 -2.85 -0.42
C ILE A 55 -10.11 -4.32 -0.78
N PHE A 56 -10.18 -4.66 -2.06
CA PHE A 56 -10.56 -6.01 -2.50
C PHE A 56 -9.39 -6.98 -2.63
N PHE A 57 -8.16 -6.50 -2.84
CA PHE A 57 -7.00 -7.34 -3.09
C PHE A 57 -5.89 -7.12 -2.07
N GLN A 58 -5.40 -5.89 -1.88
CA GLN A 58 -4.26 -5.63 -1.01
C GLN A 58 -4.55 -6.00 0.45
N ILE A 59 -5.70 -5.55 1.01
CA ILE A 59 -6.07 -5.81 2.41
C ILE A 59 -6.33 -7.31 2.67
N PRO A 60 -7.13 -8.04 1.86
CA PRO A 60 -7.34 -9.46 2.07
C PRO A 60 -6.04 -10.28 1.95
N PHE A 61 -5.17 -9.94 1.00
CA PHE A 61 -3.89 -10.64 0.83
C PHE A 61 -2.92 -10.34 1.97
N PHE A 62 -2.95 -9.13 2.53
CA PHE A 62 -2.19 -8.79 3.73
C PHE A 62 -2.61 -9.67 4.93
N PHE A 63 -3.91 -9.81 5.19
CA PHE A 63 -4.39 -10.67 6.26
C PHE A 63 -4.09 -12.16 6.01
N ALA A 64 -4.22 -12.62 4.76
CA ALA A 64 -3.82 -13.98 4.39
C ALA A 64 -2.32 -14.23 4.63
N ALA A 65 -1.47 -13.27 4.26
CA ALA A 65 -0.03 -13.33 4.52
C ALA A 65 0.28 -13.43 6.02
N ILE A 66 -0.32 -12.58 6.85
CA ILE A 66 -0.16 -12.61 8.30
C ILE A 66 -0.60 -13.96 8.86
N TYR A 67 -1.76 -14.46 8.45
CA TYR A 67 -2.28 -15.74 8.94
C TYR A 67 -1.29 -16.89 8.72
N TRP A 68 -0.71 -16.99 7.52
CA TRP A 68 0.30 -18.02 7.22
C TRP A 68 1.62 -17.79 7.95
N LEU A 69 2.03 -16.53 8.15
CA LEU A 69 3.22 -16.19 8.94
C LEU A 69 3.07 -16.58 10.41
N VAL A 70 1.91 -16.31 11.01
CA VAL A 70 1.59 -16.66 12.41
C VAL A 70 1.55 -18.18 12.60
N LYS A 71 1.07 -18.93 11.60
CA LYS A 71 1.14 -20.41 11.60
C LYS A 71 2.55 -20.97 11.39
N GLY A 72 3.56 -20.12 11.16
CA GLY A 72 4.93 -20.55 10.85
C GLY A 72 5.10 -21.09 9.43
N GLU A 73 4.04 -21.12 8.61
CA GLU A 73 4.05 -21.61 7.24
C GLU A 73 4.48 -20.53 6.25
N ARG A 74 5.70 -20.00 6.45
CA ARG A 74 6.25 -18.87 5.67
C ARG A 74 6.15 -19.04 4.16
N ARG A 75 6.29 -20.28 3.68
CA ARG A 75 6.22 -20.62 2.24
C ARG A 75 4.88 -20.30 1.62
N LYS A 76 3.78 -20.55 2.34
CA LYS A 76 2.44 -20.23 1.87
C LYS A 76 2.13 -18.74 1.97
N ALA A 77 2.85 -18.00 2.81
CA ALA A 77 2.74 -16.55 2.93
C ALA A 77 3.40 -15.80 1.76
N TYR A 78 4.49 -16.33 1.21
CA TYR A 78 5.30 -15.67 0.18
C TYR A 78 4.55 -15.14 -1.05
N PRO A 79 3.67 -15.89 -1.74
CA PRO A 79 2.93 -15.34 -2.89
C PRO A 79 2.07 -14.14 -2.49
N TRP A 80 1.41 -14.19 -1.33
CA TRP A 80 0.57 -13.09 -0.84
C TRP A 80 1.39 -11.84 -0.50
N ILE A 81 2.58 -12.02 0.10
CA ILE A 81 3.50 -10.93 0.39
C ILE A 81 4.00 -10.28 -0.91
N LEU A 82 4.31 -11.06 -1.94
CA LEU A 82 4.75 -10.52 -3.22
C LEU A 82 3.67 -9.68 -3.91
N VAL A 83 2.42 -10.19 -3.96
CA VAL A 83 1.30 -9.45 -4.55
C VAL A 83 1.05 -8.14 -3.80
N TYR A 84 1.03 -8.19 -2.47
CA TYR A 84 0.90 -7.01 -1.61
C TYR A 84 1.98 -5.96 -1.90
N ILE A 85 3.22 -6.39 -2.12
CA ILE A 85 4.35 -5.46 -2.35
C ILE A 85 4.33 -4.85 -3.74
N ILE A 86 3.98 -5.64 -4.76
CA ILE A 86 3.83 -5.12 -6.12
C ILE A 86 2.76 -4.03 -6.14
N GLU A 87 1.60 -4.32 -5.56
CA GLU A 87 0.50 -3.37 -5.49
C GLU A 87 0.92 -2.10 -4.74
N CYS A 88 1.56 -2.23 -3.57
CA CYS A 88 2.03 -1.09 -2.78
C CYS A 88 3.03 -0.20 -3.56
N VAL A 89 3.94 -0.79 -4.34
CA VAL A 89 4.85 -0.04 -5.22
C VAL A 89 4.08 0.68 -6.32
N THR A 90 3.17 -0.02 -7.00
CA THR A 90 2.36 0.53 -8.09
C THR A 90 1.56 1.74 -7.63
N THR A 91 0.84 1.62 -6.51
CA THR A 91 0.00 2.70 -5.99
C THR A 91 0.83 3.87 -5.46
N THR A 92 2.00 3.61 -4.88
CA THR A 92 2.93 4.68 -4.47
C THR A 92 3.47 5.46 -5.68
N ILE A 93 3.91 4.76 -6.73
CA ILE A 93 4.41 5.41 -7.95
C ILE A 93 3.28 6.21 -8.62
N GLY A 94 2.07 5.64 -8.70
CA GLY A 94 0.89 6.33 -9.22
C GLY A 94 0.54 7.59 -8.43
N SER A 95 0.61 7.52 -7.10
CA SER A 95 0.39 8.67 -6.21
C SER A 95 1.42 9.77 -6.42
N ILE A 96 2.70 9.41 -6.51
CA ILE A 96 3.77 10.38 -6.80
C ILE A 96 3.54 11.01 -8.18
N ALA A 97 3.27 10.23 -9.22
CA ALA A 97 3.00 10.76 -10.55
C ALA A 97 1.81 11.72 -10.56
N GLY A 98 0.72 11.36 -9.88
CA GLY A 98 -0.46 12.22 -9.71
C GLY A 98 -0.17 13.52 -8.97
N ILE A 99 0.70 13.50 -7.95
CA ILE A 99 1.14 14.71 -7.24
C ILE A 99 1.85 15.69 -8.19
N TYR A 100 2.69 15.18 -9.08
CA TYR A 100 3.41 16.04 -10.04
C TYR A 100 2.50 16.56 -11.16
N ASP A 101 1.48 15.80 -11.55
CA ASP A 101 0.49 16.15 -12.57
C ASP A 101 -0.51 17.25 -12.13
N ILE A 102 -0.78 17.39 -10.83
CA ILE A 102 -1.69 18.43 -10.33
C ILE A 102 -1.08 19.83 -10.49
N ASP A 103 -1.73 20.68 -11.26
CA ASP A 103 -1.37 22.09 -11.43
C ASP A 103 -1.74 22.95 -10.21
N GLY A 104 -1.06 24.09 -10.03
CA GLY A 104 -1.43 25.10 -9.03
C GLY A 104 -0.74 24.99 -7.66
N HIS A 105 0.15 24.01 -7.46
CA HIS A 105 0.96 23.86 -6.24
C HIS A 105 2.45 24.06 -6.50
N SER A 106 3.17 24.59 -5.50
CA SER A 106 4.61 24.83 -5.59
C SER A 106 5.41 23.52 -5.61
N GLN A 107 6.61 23.57 -6.17
CA GLN A 107 7.48 22.39 -6.26
C GLN A 107 7.89 21.87 -4.87
N GLU A 108 8.01 22.75 -3.88
CA GLU A 108 8.34 22.39 -2.49
C GLU A 108 7.20 21.62 -1.82
N GLU A 109 5.95 22.04 -2.03
CA GLU A 109 4.77 21.33 -1.53
C GLU A 109 4.66 19.94 -2.15
N LYS A 110 4.84 19.84 -3.47
CA LYS A 110 4.86 18.57 -4.20
C LYS A 110 5.93 17.61 -3.67
N ASN A 111 7.15 18.11 -3.44
CA ASN A 111 8.24 17.28 -2.92
C ASN A 111 8.00 16.83 -1.47
N LYS A 112 7.45 17.70 -0.62
CA LYS A 112 7.12 17.36 0.76
C LYS A 112 6.05 16.26 0.81
N LEU A 113 5.02 16.37 -0.03
CA LEU A 113 3.97 15.36 -0.11
C LEU A 113 4.50 14.05 -0.71
N ALA A 114 5.26 14.10 -1.81
CA ALA A 114 5.87 12.92 -2.41
C ALA A 114 6.76 12.14 -1.43
N LEU A 115 7.49 12.83 -0.54
CA LEU A 115 8.30 12.19 0.50
C LEU A 115 7.45 11.42 1.53
N ILE A 116 6.27 11.93 1.89
CA ILE A 116 5.33 11.24 2.78
C ILE A 116 4.89 9.91 2.13
N TYR A 117 4.56 9.93 0.84
CA TYR A 117 4.17 8.74 0.08
C TYR A 117 5.34 7.77 -0.12
N MET A 118 6.58 8.25 -0.32
CA MET A 118 7.75 7.38 -0.38
C MET A 118 7.99 6.56 0.89
N SER A 119 7.55 7.05 2.06
CA SER A 119 7.62 6.25 3.30
C SER A 119 6.80 4.95 3.23
N ALA A 120 5.81 4.89 2.34
CA ALA A 120 5.03 3.68 2.08
C ALA A 120 5.82 2.59 1.33
N LEU A 121 7.02 2.89 0.80
CA LEU A 121 7.89 1.88 0.15
C LEU A 121 8.75 1.10 1.15
N VAL A 122 8.80 1.45 2.43
CA VAL A 122 9.57 0.68 3.44
C VAL A 122 9.22 -0.82 3.47
N PRO A 123 7.95 -1.25 3.35
CA PRO A 123 7.57 -2.66 3.23
C PRO A 123 8.20 -3.39 2.03
N THR A 124 8.64 -2.68 0.99
CA THR A 124 9.28 -3.30 -0.18
C THR A 124 10.63 -3.93 0.16
N LEU A 125 11.33 -3.40 1.18
CA LEU A 125 12.57 -4.00 1.69
C LEU A 125 12.31 -5.42 2.25
N PHE A 126 11.15 -5.62 2.87
CA PHE A 126 10.72 -6.94 3.33
C PHE A 126 10.42 -7.87 2.14
N GLY A 127 9.87 -7.34 1.05
CA GLY A 127 9.66 -8.08 -0.19
C GLY A 127 10.94 -8.53 -0.85
N PHE A 128 11.95 -7.67 -0.88
CA PHE A 128 13.26 -8.04 -1.40
C PHE A 128 13.86 -9.22 -0.63
N LYS A 129 13.73 -9.21 0.71
CA LYS A 129 14.13 -10.36 1.54
C LYS A 129 13.35 -11.63 1.17
N VAL A 130 12.02 -11.54 1.06
CA VAL A 130 11.17 -12.67 0.65
C VAL A 130 11.57 -13.21 -0.72
N PHE A 131 11.86 -12.34 -1.67
CA PHE A 131 12.33 -12.72 -3.01
C PHE A 131 13.67 -13.48 -2.96
N VAL A 132 14.64 -12.99 -2.18
CA VAL A 132 15.92 -13.68 -1.95
C VAL A 132 15.70 -15.06 -1.31
N ASP A 133 14.81 -15.15 -0.33
CA ASP A 133 14.50 -16.41 0.36
C ASP A 133 13.81 -17.43 -0.58
N ILE A 134 12.92 -16.98 -1.47
CA ILE A 134 12.31 -17.81 -2.52
C ILE A 134 13.38 -18.31 -3.50
N LYS A 135 14.29 -17.43 -3.95
CA LYS A 135 15.35 -17.80 -4.89
C LYS A 135 16.29 -18.85 -4.29
N LYS A 136 16.70 -18.66 -3.04
CA LYS A 136 17.50 -19.66 -2.30
C LYS A 136 16.77 -20.99 -2.21
N TRP A 137 15.46 -20.98 -1.94
CA TRP A 137 14.65 -22.19 -1.89
C TRP A 137 14.60 -22.91 -3.25
N LEU A 138 14.28 -22.19 -4.35
CA LEU A 138 14.24 -22.78 -5.69
C LEU A 138 15.58 -23.40 -6.11
N GLN A 139 16.70 -22.85 -5.61
CA GLN A 139 18.05 -23.37 -5.84
C GLN A 139 18.41 -24.57 -4.96
N LEU A 140 17.70 -24.79 -3.84
CA LEU A 140 17.92 -25.93 -2.92
C LEU A 140 17.04 -27.15 -3.24
N ASP A 141 16.05 -27.02 -4.12
CA ASP A 141 15.21 -28.12 -4.59
C ASP A 141 15.76 -29.03 -5.74
N PRO A 142 16.98 -28.90 -6.31
CA PRO A 142 17.43 -29.85 -7.33
C PRO A 142 17.74 -31.25 -6.79
N VAL A 143 17.77 -31.46 -5.46
CA VAL A 143 18.10 -32.76 -4.85
C VAL A 143 16.90 -33.70 -4.70
N LYS A 144 15.65 -33.21 -4.83
CA LYS A 144 14.43 -34.03 -4.65
C LYS A 144 13.86 -34.64 -5.93
N LYS A 145 14.52 -34.48 -7.08
CA LYS A 145 14.09 -35.09 -8.36
C LYS A 145 14.74 -36.45 -8.67
N GLN A 146 15.42 -37.08 -7.71
CA GLN A 146 16.11 -38.37 -7.92
C GLN A 146 15.85 -39.45 -6.83
N GLN A 147 14.69 -39.42 -6.17
CA GLN A 147 14.23 -40.56 -5.35
C GLN A 147 12.84 -40.99 -5.76
#